data_AF-A0A7W8QA72-F1
#
_entry.id   AF-A0A7W8QA72-F1
#
_cell.length_a   1.000
_cell.length_b   1.000
_cell.length_c   1.000
_cell.angle_alpha   90.00
_cell.angle_beta   90.00
_cell.angle_gamma   90.00
#
_symmetry.space_group_name_H-M   'P 1'
#
loop_
_entity.id
_entity.type
_entity.pdbx_description
1 polymer ?
#
loop_
_entity_poly.entity_id
_entity_poly.type
_entity_poly.pdbx_seq_one_letter_code
_entity_poly.pdbx_strand_id
1 'polypeptide(L)'
;MSSIPLIWAAVPHNSDGVVFQIQLGRGLQRFHVSRRVLEDVFELERKASDARQLEFFYVHEQRILARASAKRATASSTTVSLQPADFGVSNDSERWARSSGIAHGLV
;
A
#
# COMPACT_ATOMS: atom_id res chain seq x y z
N MET A 1 16.02 -1.85 -3.43
CA MET A 1 14.75 -2.04 -2.71
C MET A 1 14.06 -3.25 -3.32
N SER A 2 13.73 -4.27 -2.54
CA SER A 2 12.97 -5.42 -3.04
C SER A 2 11.54 -4.95 -3.35
N SER A 3 11.13 -5.01 -4.62
CA SER A 3 9.74 -4.77 -4.99
C SER A 3 8.87 -5.89 -4.41
N ILE A 4 7.81 -5.53 -3.68
CA ILE A 4 6.84 -6.49 -3.18
C ILE A 4 5.98 -6.90 -4.38
N PRO A 5 5.95 -8.18 -4.79
CA PRO A 5 5.22 -8.57 -5.98
C PRO A 5 3.71 -8.45 -5.77
N LEU A 6 3.07 -7.55 -6.52
CA LEU A 6 1.63 -7.51 -6.68
C LEU A 6 1.21 -8.60 -7.68
N ILE A 7 0.27 -9.45 -7.27
CA ILE A 7 -0.26 -10.55 -8.10
C ILE A 7 -1.49 -10.09 -8.87
N TRP A 8 -2.41 -9.40 -8.19
CA TRP A 8 -3.61 -8.81 -8.79
C TRP A 8 -4.20 -7.73 -7.88
N ALA A 9 -4.98 -6.83 -8.45
CA ALA A 9 -5.82 -5.86 -7.77
C ALA A 9 -7.15 -5.71 -8.51
N ALA A 10 -8.25 -5.52 -7.77
CA ALA A 10 -9.58 -5.37 -8.33
C ALA A 10 -10.50 -4.60 -7.37
N VAL A 11 -11.51 -3.95 -7.92
CA VAL A 11 -12.61 -3.37 -7.13
C VAL A 11 -13.69 -4.44 -6.93
N PRO A 12 -14.10 -4.74 -5.67
CA PRO A 12 -15.17 -5.69 -5.41
C PRO A 12 -16.53 -5.16 -5.87
N HIS A 13 -17.50 -6.07 -6.03
CA HIS A 13 -18.85 -5.77 -6.57
C HIS A 13 -19.65 -4.72 -5.79
N ASN A 14 -19.32 -4.50 -4.51
CA ASN A 14 -19.93 -3.49 -3.66
C ASN A 14 -19.23 -2.13 -3.75
N SER A 15 -18.22 -2.00 -4.62
CA SER A 15 -17.46 -0.78 -4.88
C SER A 15 -16.85 -0.17 -3.60
N ASP A 16 -16.50 -1.00 -2.62
CA ASP A 16 -16.10 -0.53 -1.28
C ASP A 16 -14.59 -0.26 -1.12
N GLY A 17 -13.86 -0.14 -2.22
CA GLY A 17 -12.41 0.07 -2.24
C GLY A 17 -11.71 -0.84 -3.24
N VAL A 18 -10.48 -1.24 -2.93
CA VAL A 18 -9.68 -2.16 -3.75
C VAL A 18 -9.26 -3.36 -2.92
N VAL A 19 -9.52 -4.55 -3.43
CA VAL A 19 -8.95 -5.80 -2.93
C VAL A 19 -7.76 -6.15 -3.79
N PHE A 20 -6.65 -6.54 -3.18
CA PHE A 20 -5.44 -6.89 -3.89
C PHE A 20 -4.70 -8.03 -3.19
N GLN A 21 -3.77 -8.65 -3.90
CA GLN A 21 -3.00 -9.77 -3.39
C GLN A 21 -1.52 -9.58 -3.68
N ILE A 22 -0.70 -9.74 -2.63
CA ILE A 22 0.76 -9.71 -2.75
C ILE A 22 1.37 -11.05 -2.39
N GLN A 23 2.60 -11.27 -2.85
CA GLN A 23 3.43 -12.36 -2.37
C GLN A 23 4.10 -11.97 -1.04
N LEU A 24 3.88 -12.78 0.00
CA LEU A 24 4.55 -12.68 1.30
C LEU A 24 5.32 -13.97 1.59
N GLY A 25 6.64 -13.91 1.49
CA GLY A 25 7.50 -15.08 1.60
C GLY A 25 7.12 -16.14 0.55
N ARG A 26 6.69 -17.32 1.00
CA ARG A 26 6.23 -18.42 0.12
C ARG A 26 4.72 -18.44 -0.13
N GLY A 27 3.96 -17.52 0.48
CA GLY A 27 2.51 -17.49 0.43
C GLY A 27 1.94 -16.28 -0.29
N LEU A 28 0.64 -16.31 -0.53
CA LEU A 28 -0.15 -15.22 -1.12
C LEU A 28 -1.09 -14.66 -0.05
N GLN A 29 -1.08 -13.34 0.15
CA GLN A 29 -1.91 -12.67 1.14
C GLN A 29 -2.80 -11.63 0.47
N ARG A 30 -4.11 -11.73 0.73
CA ARG A 30 -5.09 -10.76 0.28
C ARG A 30 -5.23 -9.61 1.26
N PHE A 31 -5.32 -8.42 0.74
CA PHE A 31 -5.57 -7.20 1.48
C PHE A 31 -6.75 -6.45 0.89
N HIS A 32 -7.34 -5.59 1.70
CA HIS A 32 -8.39 -4.66 1.29
C HIS A 32 -8.00 -3.26 1.73
N VAL A 33 -7.96 -2.32 0.80
CA VAL A 33 -7.93 -0.89 1.10
C VAL A 33 -9.33 -0.35 0.85
N SER A 34 -10.01 0.07 1.90
CA SER A 34 -11.39 0.55 1.77
C SER A 34 -11.45 1.87 0.99
N ARG A 35 -12.61 2.15 0.37
CA ARG A 35 -12.88 3.44 -0.27
C ARG A 35 -12.62 4.60 0.68
N ARG A 36 -12.97 4.46 1.97
CA ARG A 36 -12.69 5.48 2.98
C ARG A 36 -11.21 5.76 3.14
N VAL A 37 -10.37 4.74 3.12
CA VAL A 37 -8.92 4.95 3.15
C VAL A 37 -8.45 5.66 1.88
N LEU A 38 -8.95 5.28 0.71
CA LEU A 38 -8.62 5.98 -0.54
C LEU A 38 -9.03 7.46 -0.49
N GLU A 39 -10.23 7.76 0.00
CA GLU A 39 -10.75 9.13 0.16
C GLU A 39 -9.94 9.93 1.20
N ASP A 40 -9.75 9.37 2.40
CA ASP A 40 -9.22 10.13 3.55
C ASP A 40 -7.68 10.21 3.57
N VAL A 41 -6.97 9.20 3.06
CA VAL A 41 -5.50 9.11 3.13
C VAL A 41 -4.83 9.46 1.80
N PHE A 42 -5.48 9.13 0.69
CA PHE A 42 -4.97 9.33 -0.66
C PHE A 42 -5.71 10.44 -1.40
N GLU A 43 -6.64 11.13 -0.74
CA GLU A 43 -7.38 12.28 -1.29
C GLU A 43 -8.18 11.95 -2.56
N LEU A 44 -8.62 10.69 -2.70
CA LEU A 44 -9.54 10.29 -3.76
C LEU A 44 -10.86 11.06 -3.64
N GLU A 45 -11.38 11.55 -4.77
CA GLU A 45 -12.67 12.24 -4.78
C GLU A 45 -13.82 11.36 -4.28
N ARG A 46 -14.74 11.95 -3.51
CA ARG A 46 -15.91 11.23 -3.00
C ARG A 46 -16.76 10.71 -4.16
N LYS A 47 -17.24 9.47 -4.03
CA LYS A 47 -18.04 8.76 -5.06
C LYS A 47 -17.29 8.55 -6.39
N ALA A 48 -15.96 8.46 -6.33
CA ALA A 48 -15.16 8.01 -7.46
C ALA A 48 -15.69 6.70 -8.06
N SER A 49 -15.58 6.57 -9.38
CA SER A 49 -15.91 5.33 -10.08
C SER A 49 -14.99 4.18 -9.68
N ASP A 50 -15.37 2.95 -10.01
CA ASP A 50 -14.53 1.77 -9.75
C ASP A 50 -13.21 1.81 -10.52
N ALA A 51 -13.25 2.25 -11.78
CA ALA A 51 -12.04 2.47 -12.58
C ALA A 51 -11.09 3.48 -11.91
N ARG A 52 -11.65 4.57 -11.36
CA ARG A 52 -10.88 5.62 -10.71
C ARG A 52 -10.27 5.19 -9.38
N GLN A 53 -10.99 4.38 -8.59
CA GLN A 53 -10.44 3.74 -7.38
C GLN A 53 -9.24 2.85 -7.72
N LEU A 54 -9.35 2.05 -8.78
CA LEU A 54 -8.28 1.16 -9.22
C LEU A 54 -7.08 1.93 -9.78
N GLU A 55 -7.32 3.00 -10.54
CA GLU A 55 -6.28 3.91 -11.01
C GLU A 55 -5.50 4.52 -9.83
N PHE A 56 -6.20 5.04 -8.82
CA PHE A 56 -5.57 5.58 -7.61
C PHE A 56 -4.74 4.54 -6.86
N PHE A 57 -5.22 3.30 -6.79
CA PHE A 57 -4.44 2.21 -6.21
C PHE A 57 -3.10 2.04 -6.94
N TYR A 58 -3.09 2.04 -8.28
CA TYR A 58 -1.85 1.91 -9.05
C TYR A 58 -0.93 3.12 -8.95
N VAL A 59 -1.48 4.34 -8.91
CA VAL A 59 -0.70 5.58 -8.68
C VAL A 59 0.05 5.52 -7.33
N HIS A 60 -0.57 4.93 -6.31
CA HIS A 60 -0.01 4.82 -4.96
C HIS A 60 0.49 3.42 -4.59
N GLU A 61 0.68 2.55 -5.58
CA GLU A 61 0.93 1.11 -5.39
C GLU A 61 2.05 0.88 -4.38
N GLN A 62 3.23 1.45 -4.60
CA GLN A 62 4.41 1.25 -3.76
C GLN A 62 4.15 1.56 -2.27
N ARG A 63 3.45 2.67 -1.99
CA ARG A 63 3.10 3.05 -0.61
C ARG A 63 2.12 2.06 0.00
N ILE A 64 1.12 1.62 -0.76
CA ILE A 64 0.11 0.65 -0.30
C ILE A 64 0.75 -0.72 -0.05
N LEU A 65 1.57 -1.23 -0.97
CA LEU A 65 2.22 -2.55 -0.82
C LEU A 65 3.19 -2.56 0.36
N ALA A 66 3.98 -1.49 0.53
CA ALA A 66 4.91 -1.38 1.66
C ALA A 66 4.17 -1.41 3.01
N ARG A 67 3.01 -0.74 3.12
CA ARG A 67 2.19 -0.81 4.33
C ARG A 67 1.54 -2.19 4.50
N ALA A 68 1.09 -2.83 3.42
CA ALA A 68 0.54 -4.18 3.47
C ALA A 68 1.57 -5.21 3.98
N SER A 69 2.80 -5.19 3.46
CA SER A 69 3.86 -6.09 3.92
C SER A 69 4.33 -5.80 5.34
N ALA A 70 4.31 -4.52 5.76
CA ALA A 70 4.63 -4.15 7.14
C ALA A 70 3.54 -4.61 8.13
N LYS A 71 2.26 -4.54 7.72
CA LYS A 71 1.14 -4.95 8.56
C LYS A 71 1.11 -6.45 8.83
N ARG A 72 1.61 -7.26 7.88
CA ARG A 72 1.60 -8.71 8.03
C ARG A 72 2.85 -9.34 7.42
N ALA A 73 3.60 -10.06 8.24
CA ALA A 73 4.82 -10.75 7.84
C ALA A 73 4.57 -12.18 7.29
N THR A 74 3.40 -12.76 7.54
CA THR A 74 3.08 -14.15 7.16
C THR A 74 1.71 -14.22 6.48
N ALA A 75 1.65 -14.92 5.35
CA ALA A 75 0.40 -15.10 4.61
C ALA A 75 -0.62 -15.96 5.38
N SER A 76 -1.90 -15.70 5.10
CA SER A 76 -3.05 -16.40 5.67
C SER A 76 -4.19 -16.40 4.65
N SER A 77 -5.22 -17.22 4.89
CA SER A 77 -6.45 -17.25 4.09
C SER A 77 -7.35 -16.03 4.27
N THR A 78 -7.21 -15.32 5.41
CA THR A 78 -8.03 -14.15 5.76
C THR A 78 -7.67 -12.93 4.92
N THR A 79 -8.67 -12.15 4.51
CA THR A 79 -8.42 -10.82 3.91
C THR A 79 -8.09 -9.83 5.01
N VAL A 80 -6.99 -9.08 4.85
CA VAL A 80 -6.55 -8.10 5.84
C VAL A 80 -6.92 -6.69 5.41
N SER A 81 -7.69 -5.98 6.23
CA SER A 81 -8.05 -4.59 5.96
C SER A 81 -6.90 -3.65 6.33
N LEU A 82 -6.50 -2.79 5.39
CA LEU A 82 -5.69 -1.61 5.65
C LEU A 82 -6.62 -0.49 6.16
N GLN A 83 -6.22 0.12 7.26
CA GLN A 83 -6.93 1.15 8.00
C GLN A 83 -6.17 2.47 7.86
N PRO A 84 -6.83 3.63 8.05
CA PRO A 84 -6.16 4.92 7.96
C PRO A 84 -4.91 5.02 8.87
N ALA A 85 -4.99 4.44 10.08
CA ALA A 85 -3.90 4.39 11.04
C ALA A 85 -2.64 3.65 10.53
N ASP A 86 -2.78 2.72 9.58
CA ASP A 86 -1.63 2.02 9.00
C ASP A 86 -0.79 2.94 8.09
N PHE A 87 -1.35 4.06 7.64
CA PHE A 87 -0.69 4.97 6.72
C PHE A 87 0.00 6.15 7.39
N GLY A 88 -0.46 6.53 8.59
CA GLY A 88 0.13 7.56 9.46
C GLY A 88 0.31 8.95 8.81
N VAL A 89 0.53 9.97 9.64
CA VAL A 89 1.15 11.22 9.16
C VAL A 89 2.63 10.88 9.00
N SER A 90 3.09 10.80 7.77
CA SER A 90 4.44 10.35 7.47
C SER A 90 5.47 11.34 8.03
N ASN A 91 6.24 10.90 9.03
CA ASN A 91 7.57 11.42 9.31
C ASN A 91 8.62 10.71 8.41
N ASP A 92 8.24 10.21 7.21
CA ASP A 92 9.16 9.60 6.23
C ASP A 92 10.11 10.64 5.57
N SER A 93 10.06 11.91 5.97
CA SER A 93 11.10 12.88 5.59
C SER A 93 12.47 12.50 6.16
N GLU A 94 12.54 11.74 7.27
CA GLU A 94 13.84 11.38 7.88
C GLU A 94 14.44 10.08 7.36
N ARG A 95 13.65 9.18 6.77
CA ARG A 95 14.15 7.87 6.31
C ARG A 95 14.60 7.85 4.84
N TRP A 96 14.09 8.76 4.03
CA TRP A 96 14.50 8.92 2.62
C TRP A 96 15.73 9.84 2.47
N ALA A 97 15.98 10.74 3.43
CA ALA A 97 17.14 11.64 3.42
C ALA A 97 18.48 10.98 3.81
N ARG A 98 18.47 9.78 4.40
CA ARG A 98 19.70 9.11 4.89
C ARG A 98 20.35 8.14 3.91
N SER A 99 19.81 7.97 2.71
CA SER A 99 20.37 7.04 1.71
C SER A 99 21.25 7.72 0.65
N SER A 100 21.51 9.03 0.78
CA SER A 100 22.38 9.75 -0.15
C SER A 100 23.37 10.63 0.62
N GLY A 101 24.36 9.97 1.23
CA GLY A 101 25.48 10.62 1.90
C GLY A 101 26.73 9.78 1.68
N ILE A 102 27.41 10.06 0.57
CA ILE A 102 28.69 9.48 0.17
C ILE A 102 29.68 9.69 1.32
N ALA A 103 30.26 8.59 1.80
CA ALA A 103 31.41 8.63 2.69
C ALA A 103 32.61 9.20 1.93
N HIS A 104 32.83 10.52 2.02
CA HIS A 104 34.16 11.07 1.83
C HIS A 104 34.88 11.00 3.18
N GLY A 105 35.79 10.03 3.27
CA GLY A 105 36.74 9.93 4.37
C GLY A 105 37.70 11.13 4.38
N LEU A 106 38.06 11.52 5.61
CA LEU A 106 39.24 12.32 5.95
C LEU A 106 40.51 11.77 5.26
N VAL A 107 41.35 12.65 4.70
CA VAL A 107 42.63 13.12 5.26
C VAL A 107 42.91 14.52 4.71
#